data_AF-Q6KZ60-F1
#
_entry.id   AF-Q6KZ60-F1
#
_cell.length_a   1.000
_cell.length_b   1.000
_cell.length_c   1.000
_cell.angle_alpha   90.00
_cell.angle_beta   90.00
_cell.angle_gamma   90.00
#
_symmetry.space_group_name_H-M   'P 1'
#
loop_
_entity.id
_entity.type
_entity.pdbx_description
1 polymer ?
#
loop_
_entity_poly.entity_id
_entity_poly.type
_entity_poly.pdbx_seq_one_letter_code
_entity_poly.pdbx_strand_id
1 'polypeptide(L)' 'MRNKLQKIAIIVFFIIFAVNFAFIRGSFIIRSQNISRIGTELFSTYIIPFELLSLILVAAIIGVMYIAWEERR' A
#
# COMPACT_ATOMS: atom_id res chain seq x y z
N MET A 1 7.86 8.53 -25.38
CA MET A 1 8.61 8.42 -24.11
C MET A 1 7.71 8.28 -22.88
N ARG A 2 6.61 9.03 -22.76
CA ARG A 2 5.64 8.97 -21.65
C ARG A 2 5.18 7.54 -21.26
N ASN A 3 4.78 6.73 -22.26
CA ASN A 3 4.31 5.36 -22.01
C ASN A 3 5.43 4.40 -21.55
N LYS A 4 6.70 4.67 -21.85
CA LYS A 4 7.83 3.85 -21.39
C LYS A 4 8.11 4.12 -19.91
N LEU A 5 8.12 5.39 -19.51
CA LEU A 5 8.35 5.81 -18.12
C LEU A 5 7.23 5.29 -17.19
N GLN A 6 5.97 5.40 -17.61
CA GLN A 6 4.81 4.88 -16.88
C GLN A 6 4.91 3.37 -16.68
N LYS A 7 5.26 2.61 -17.72
CA LYS A 7 5.45 1.16 -17.62
C LYS A 7 6.55 0.79 -16.62
N ILE A 8 7.67 1.51 -16.64
CA ILE A 8 8.76 1.30 -15.68
C ILE A 8 8.28 1.58 -14.25
N ALA A 9 7.58 2.70 -14.02
CA ALA A 9 7.05 3.04 -12.70
C ALA A 9 6.07 1.98 -12.18
N ILE A 10 5.19 1.46 -13.03
CA ILE A 10 4.25 0.39 -12.68
C ILE A 10 5.02 -0.89 -12.28
N ILE A 11 5.98 -1.31 -13.10
CA ILE A 11 6.77 -2.52 -12.81
C ILE A 11 7.51 -2.37 -11.48
N VAL A 12 8.15 -1.22 -11.26
CA VAL A 12 8.86 -0.93 -10.01
C VAL A 12 7.92 -0.95 -8.81
N PHE A 13 6.74 -0.33 -8.91
CA PHE A 13 5.74 -0.34 -7.86
C PHE A 13 5.33 -1.77 -7.48
N PHE A 14 4.97 -2.61 -8.46
CA PHE A 14 4.55 -3.99 -8.20
C PHE A 14 5.69 -4.85 -7.64
N ILE A 15 6.93 -4.65 -8.08
CA ILE A 15 8.09 -5.34 -7.50
C ILE A 15 8.26 -4.95 -6.03
N ILE A 16 8.27 -3.65 -5.72
CA ILE A 16 8.43 -3.17 -4.34
C ILE A 16 7.30 -3.70 -3.46
N PHE A 17 6.06 -3.69 -3.96
CA PHE A 17 4.90 -4.22 -3.26
C PHE A 17 5.04 -5.72 -2.98
N ALA A 18 5.33 -6.53 -4.00
CA ALA A 18 5.44 -7.98 -3.88
C ALA A 18 6.58 -8.39 -2.93
N VAL A 19 7.71 -7.70 -3.00
CA VAL A 19 8.85 -7.90 -2.09
C VAL A 19 8.42 -7.61 -0.65
N ASN A 20 7.89 -6.41 -0.37
CA ASN A 20 7.48 -6.04 0.98
C ASN A 20 6.42 -6.99 1.54
N PHE A 21 5.46 -7.42 0.71
CA PHE A 21 4.45 -8.41 1.10
C PHE A 21 5.08 -9.75 1.50
N ALA A 22 6.03 -10.27 0.71
CA ALA A 22 6.71 -11.52 1.01
C ALA A 22 7.59 -11.44 2.28
N PHE A 23 8.05 -10.24 2.66
CA PHE A 23 8.84 -10.01 3.86
C PHE A 23 8.02 -9.85 5.15
N ILE A 24 6.71 -9.59 5.06
CA ILE A 24 5.83 -9.55 6.24
C ILE A 24 5.64 -10.97 6.78
N ARG A 25 6.46 -11.32 7.79
CA ARG A 25 6.36 -12.60 8.49
C ARG A 25 5.42 -12.45 9.69
N GLY A 26 4.18 -12.88 9.54
CA GLY A 26 3.19 -12.94 10.62
C GLY A 26 3.11 -14.34 11.24
N SER A 27 3.11 -14.41 12.57
CA SER A 27 2.58 -15.56 13.30
C SER A 27 1.21 -15.17 13.84
N PHE A 28 0.15 -15.90 13.49
CA PHE A 28 -1.21 -15.65 13.98
C PHE A 28 -1.43 -16.13 15.42
N ILE A 29 -0.36 -16.43 16.15
CA ILE A 29 -0.43 -16.74 17.57
C ILE A 29 -0.73 -15.44 18.31
N ILE A 30 -1.96 -15.33 18.83
CA ILE A 30 -2.43 -14.16 19.56
C ILE A 30 -1.56 -14.00 20.82
N ARG A 31 -0.59 -13.09 20.74
CA ARG A 31 0.13 -12.53 21.90
C ARG A 31 -0.58 -11.25 22.35
N SER A 32 -0.27 -10.80 23.57
CA SER A 32 -0.81 -9.54 24.11
C SER A 32 -0.66 -8.41 23.10
N GLN A 33 -1.80 -7.76 22.79
CA GLN A 33 -1.84 -6.63 21.86
C GLN A 33 -1.43 -5.37 22.61
N ASN A 34 -0.50 -4.61 22.03
CA ASN A 34 -0.04 -3.34 22.58
C ASN A 34 -0.07 -2.27 21.48
N ILE A 35 -0.99 -1.31 21.60
CA ILE A 35 -1.20 -0.28 20.58
C ILE A 35 0.00 0.64 20.40
N SER A 36 0.76 0.92 21.47
CA SER A 36 1.99 1.72 21.40
C SER A 36 3.07 0.99 20.61
N ARG A 37 3.18 -0.33 20.78
CA ARG A 37 4.09 -1.17 20.00
C ARG A 37 3.70 -1.20 18.53
N ILE A 38 2.41 -1.38 18.22
CA ILE A 38 1.90 -1.35 16.84
C ILE A 38 2.24 0.00 16.19
N GLY A 39 1.95 1.11 16.87
CA GLY A 39 2.30 2.45 16.37
C GLY A 39 3.79 2.60 16.10
N THR A 40 4.64 2.14 17.01
CA THR A 40 6.10 2.18 16.83
C THR A 40 6.56 1.33 15.64
N GLU A 41 6.03 0.11 15.50
CA GLU A 41 6.41 -0.81 14.42
C GLU A 41 5.93 -0.31 13.04
N LEU A 42 4.78 0.38 12.96
CA LEU A 42 4.29 0.99 11.71
C LEU A 42 5.23 2.09 11.17
N PHE A 43 5.82 2.90 12.06
CA PHE A 43 6.73 3.99 11.68
C PHE A 43 8.22 3.60 11.73
N SER A 44 8.53 2.33 12.01
CA SER A 44 9.90 1.80 11.98
C SER A 44 10.00 0.61 11.03
N THR A 45 9.73 -0.60 11.52
CA THR A 45 9.86 -1.86 10.77
C THR A 45 8.98 -1.90 9.52
N TYR A 46 7.77 -1.34 9.57
CA TYR A 46 6.76 -1.44 8.50
C TYR A 46 6.51 -0.12 7.76
N ILE A 47 7.47 0.80 7.77
CA ILE A 47 7.31 2.11 7.13
C ILE A 47 7.01 2.00 5.63
N ILE A 48 7.70 1.13 4.90
CA ILE A 48 7.47 0.95 3.46
C ILE A 48 6.08 0.34 3.17
N PRO A 49 5.68 -0.79 3.80
CA PRO A 49 4.31 -1.29 3.69
C PRO A 49 3.24 -0.25 4.02
N PHE A 50 3.46 0.56 5.05
CA PHE A 50 2.53 1.63 5.46
C PHE A 50 2.34 2.68 4.36
N GLU A 51 3.43 3.15 3.74
CA GLU A 51 3.35 4.11 2.63
C GLU A 51 2.73 3.50 1.36
N LEU A 52 2.98 2.22 1.07
CA LEU A 52 2.31 1.55 -0.05
C LEU A 52 0.79 1.45 0.18
N LEU A 53 0.37 1.17 1.42
CA LEU A 53 -1.04 1.15 1.79
C LEU A 53 -1.69 2.54 1.61
N SER A 54 -0.99 3.61 2.00
CA SER A 54 -1.51 4.98 1.86
C SER A 54 -1.76 5.34 0.39
N LEU A 55 -0.84 4.98 -0.51
CA LEU A 55 -1.01 5.16 -1.96
C LEU A 55 -2.20 4.37 -2.53
N ILE A 56 -2.39 3.13 -2.07
CA ILE A 56 -3.55 2.30 -2.47
C ILE A 56 -4.86 2.97 -2.03
N LEU A 57 -4.92 3.51 -0.82
CA LEU A 57 -6.11 4.20 -0.32
C LEU A 57 -6.42 5.46 -1.15
N VAL A 58 -5.41 6.27 -1.48
CA VAL A 58 -5.57 7.43 -2.34
C VAL A 58 -6.07 7.02 -3.73
N ALA A 59 -5.47 5.99 -4.33
CA ALA A 59 -5.91 5.47 -5.62
C ALA A 59 -7.35 4.95 -5.59
N ALA A 60 -7.75 4.28 -4.50
CA ALA A 60 -9.12 3.79 -4.31
C ALA A 60 -10.13 4.95 -4.24
N ILE A 61 -9.82 6.02 -3.50
CA ILE A 61 -10.67 7.21 -3.43
C ILE A 61 -10.81 7.85 -4.81
N ILE A 62 -9.70 8.03 -5.53
CA ILE A 62 -9.72 8.57 -6.90
C ILE A 62 -10.58 7.68 -7.81
N GLY A 63 -10.43 6.36 -7.71
CA GLY A 63 -11.22 5.39 -8.49
C GLY A 63 -12.71 5.49 -8.22
N VAL A 64 -13.11 5.53 -6.94
CA VAL A 64 -14.52 5.68 -6.55
C VAL A 64 -15.09 7.02 -7.03
N MET A 65 -14.35 8.11 -6.86
CA MET A 65 -14.75 9.45 -7.33
C MET A 65 -14.95 9.47 -8.85
N TYR A 66 -14.03 8.84 -9.60
CA TYR A 66 -14.11 8.75 -11.05
C TYR A 66 -15.33 7.96 -11.51
N ILE A 67 -15.56 6.78 -10.92
CA ILE A 67 -16.72 5.92 -11.25
C ILE A 67 -18.03 6.64 -10.94
N ALA A 68 -18.12 7.25 -9.75
CA ALA A 68 -19.33 7.97 -9.33
C ALA A 68 -19.62 9.22 -10.18
N TRP A 69 -18.58 9.85 -10.73
CA TRP A 69 -18.72 10.97 -11.65
C TRP A 69 -19.20 10.52 -13.04
N GLU A 70 -18.63 9.43 -13.56
CA GLU A 70 -19.04 8.87 -14.86
C GLU A 70 -20.51 8.39 -14.83
N GLU A 71 -20.94 7.75 -13.74
CA GLU A 71 -22.32 7.29 -13.56
C GLU A 71 -23.36 8.42 -13.55
N ARG A 72 -22.96 9.65 -13.19
CA ARG A 72 -23.86 10.81 -13.16
C ARG A 72 -24.00 11.51 -14.51
N ARG A 73 -23.23 11.11 -15.51
CA ARG A 73 -23.15 11.78 -16.82
C ARG A 73 -23.98 11.05 -17.88
#